data_AF-A0A4S2M3P6-F1
#
_entry.id   AF-A0A4S2M3P6-F1
#
_cell.length_a   1.000
_cell.length_b   1.000
_cell.length_c   1.000
_cell.angle_alpha   90.00
_cell.angle_beta   90.00
_cell.angle_gamma   90.00
#
_symmetry.space_group_name_H-M   'P 1'
#
loop_
_entity.id
_entity.type
_entity.pdbx_description
1 polymer ?
#
loop_
_entity_poly.entity_id
_entity_poly.type
_entity_poly.pdbx_seq_one_letter_code
_entity_poly.pdbx_strand_id
1 'polypeptide(L)'
;PRVNQRWILLALCLTRVVFVPLCMFMNQQPRKNLPVVFLNDAFPIILVILLGLTNGYYVSLGMTYGPSFASPGSNEGAGAALSIYMSLGLSLGVAVSAGLALVL
;
A
#
# COMPACT_ATOMS: atom_id res chain seq x y z
N PRO A 1 -16.36 -4.21 -14.07
CA PRO A 1 -14.96 -4.70 -14.21
C PRO A 1 -14.95 -6.16 -14.67
N ARG A 2 -14.18 -6.50 -15.72
CA ARG A 2 -14.08 -7.89 -16.20
C ARG A 2 -13.36 -8.74 -15.14
N VAL A 3 -13.68 -10.04 -15.02
CA VAL A 3 -13.15 -10.93 -13.95
C VAL A 3 -11.61 -10.94 -13.90
N ASN A 4 -10.93 -10.89 -15.05
CA ASN A 4 -9.46 -10.80 -15.12
C ASN A 4 -8.88 -9.55 -14.45
N GLN A 5 -9.64 -8.45 -14.40
CA GLN A 5 -9.17 -7.17 -13.89
C GLN A 5 -9.00 -7.19 -12.36
N ARG A 6 -9.80 -8.00 -11.66
CA ARG A 6 -9.67 -8.20 -10.20
C ARG A 6 -8.34 -8.84 -9.83
N TRP A 7 -7.91 -9.85 -10.58
CA TRP A 7 -6.63 -10.53 -10.39
C TRP A 7 -5.44 -9.63 -10.68
N ILE A 8 -5.54 -8.78 -11.70
CA ILE A 8 -4.51 -7.78 -12.01
C ILE A 8 -4.37 -6.78 -10.85
N LEU A 9 -5.47 -6.30 -10.29
CA LEU A 9 -5.46 -5.39 -9.14
C LEU A 9 -4.86 -6.05 -7.89
N LEU A 10 -5.22 -7.31 -7.62
CA LEU A 10 -4.64 -8.08 -6.52
C LEU A 10 -3.14 -8.30 -6.70
N ALA A 11 -2.70 -8.69 -7.91
CA ALA A 11 -1.29 -8.87 -8.23
C ALA A 11 -0.51 -7.56 -8.04
N LEU A 12 -1.05 -6.44 -8.52
CA LEU A 12 -0.42 -5.13 -8.35
C LEU A 12 -0.35 -4.68 -6.88
N CYS A 13 -1.37 -5.00 -6.07
CA CYS A 13 -1.33 -4.78 -4.62
C CYS A 13 -0.24 -5.63 -3.95
N LEU A 14 -0.11 -6.91 -4.33
CA LEU A 14 0.91 -7.82 -3.80
C LEU A 14 2.33 -7.39 -4.17
N THR A 15 2.55 -6.92 -5.39
CA THR A 15 3.85 -6.37 -5.82
C THR A 15 4.31 -5.23 -4.92
N ARG A 16 3.39 -4.49 -4.27
CA ARG A 16 3.78 -3.41 -3.36
C ARG A 16 4.48 -3.88 -2.08
N VAL A 17 4.26 -5.12 -1.68
CA VAL A 17 4.95 -5.69 -0.52
C VAL A 17 6.46 -5.73 -0.78
N VAL A 18 6.90 -5.82 -2.04
CA VAL A 18 8.31 -5.79 -2.43
C VAL A 18 8.95 -4.41 -2.19
N PHE A 19 8.18 -3.32 -2.17
CA PHE A 19 8.71 -2.00 -1.86
C PHE A 19 9.14 -1.87 -0.39
N VAL A 20 8.55 -2.65 0.52
CA VAL A 20 8.88 -2.62 1.95
C VAL A 20 10.34 -3.02 2.22
N PRO A 21 10.85 -4.19 1.79
CA PRO A 21 12.26 -4.53 1.96
C PRO A 21 13.18 -3.63 1.13
N LEU A 22 12.77 -3.21 -0.07
CA LEU A 22 13.54 -2.24 -0.87
C LEU A 22 13.79 -0.93 -0.10
N CYS A 23 12.77 -0.40 0.58
CA CYS A 23 12.91 0.78 1.44
C CYS A 23 13.84 0.54 2.64
N MET A 24 13.90 -0.68 3.21
CA MET A 24 14.81 -0.98 4.33
C MET A 24 16.29 -0.97 3.93
N PHE A 25 16.62 -1.32 2.68
CA PHE A 25 17.99 -1.29 2.15
C PHE A 25 18.46 0.12 1.71
N MET A 26 17.58 1.12 1.76
CA MET A 26 17.88 2.52 1.43
C MET A 26 18.72 3.21 2.50
N ASN A 27 19.13 4.45 2.25
CA ASN A 27 20.06 5.19 3.11
C ASN A 27 19.47 5.72 4.45
N GLN A 28 18.72 4.94 5.22
CA GLN A 28 18.06 5.41 6.46
C GLN A 28 19.07 5.54 7.61
N GLN A 29 19.20 6.67 8.33
CA GLN A 29 20.07 6.77 9.51
C GLN A 29 19.27 7.17 10.76
N PRO A 30 19.66 6.74 11.99
CA PRO A 30 20.77 5.84 12.34
C PRO A 30 20.40 4.35 12.21
N ARG A 31 21.36 3.44 11.94
CA ARG A 31 21.11 1.98 11.77
C ARG A 31 21.87 1.13 12.77
N LYS A 32 21.32 -0.03 13.09
CA LYS A 32 21.98 -1.03 13.95
C LYS A 32 22.33 -2.31 13.20
N ASN A 33 21.49 -2.80 12.28
CA ASN A 33 21.54 -4.21 11.86
C ASN A 33 21.66 -4.51 10.34
N LEU A 34 21.50 -3.55 9.41
CA LEU A 34 21.43 -3.84 7.95
C LEU A 34 22.42 -3.03 7.07
N PRO A 35 23.07 -3.66 6.06
CA PRO A 35 23.99 -2.99 5.14
C PRO A 35 23.27 -2.10 4.12
N VAL A 36 23.91 -1.00 3.71
CA VAL A 36 23.40 -0.05 2.70
C VAL A 36 23.68 -0.59 1.31
N VAL A 37 22.64 -0.85 0.52
CA VAL A 37 22.79 -1.22 -0.90
C VAL A 37 22.62 0.00 -1.81
N PHE A 38 21.73 0.94 -1.43
CA PHE A 38 21.42 2.13 -2.21
C PHE A 38 21.80 3.40 -1.44
N LEU A 39 22.94 4.02 -1.81
CA LEU A 39 23.46 5.25 -1.18
C LEU A 39 22.80 6.54 -1.70
N ASN A 40 22.27 6.52 -2.93
CA ASN A 40 21.72 7.70 -3.59
C ASN A 40 20.28 7.98 -3.17
N ASP A 41 20.00 9.21 -2.75
CA ASP A 41 18.66 9.67 -2.33
C ASP A 41 17.65 9.74 -3.49
N ALA A 42 18.10 9.59 -4.74
CA ALA A 42 17.20 9.50 -5.89
C ALA A 42 16.27 8.28 -5.84
N PHE A 43 16.75 7.14 -5.31
CA PHE A 43 15.97 5.92 -5.22
C PHE A 43 14.73 6.03 -4.32
N PRO A 44 14.84 6.52 -3.06
CA PRO A 44 13.65 6.69 -2.22
C PRO A 44 12.67 7.71 -2.81
N ILE A 45 13.13 8.75 -3.49
CA ILE A 45 12.24 9.72 -4.17
C ILE A 45 11.41 9.03 -5.25
N ILE A 46 12.05 8.26 -6.14
CA ILE A 46 11.36 7.54 -7.22
C ILE A 46 10.36 6.53 -6.62
N LEU A 47 10.76 5.81 -5.57
CA LEU A 47 9.88 4.85 -4.90
C LEU A 47 8.65 5.52 -4.27
N VAL A 48 8.82 6.67 -3.61
CA VAL A 48 7.70 7.42 -3.02
C VAL A 48 6.73 7.88 -4.10
N ILE A 49 7.24 8.39 -5.24
CA ILE A 49 6.39 8.80 -6.37
C ILE A 49 5.60 7.62 -6.93
N LEU A 50 6.26 6.50 -7.23
CA LEU A 50 5.61 5.31 -7.78
C LEU A 50 4.60 4.71 -6.79
N LEU A 51 4.96 4.61 -5.52
CA LEU A 51 4.09 4.11 -4.48
C LEU A 51 2.87 5.02 -4.31
N GLY A 52 3.07 6.33 -4.22
CA GLY A 52 2.01 7.32 -4.06
C GLY A 52 1.01 7.32 -5.23
N LEU A 53 1.51 7.40 -6.46
CA LEU A 53 0.68 7.40 -7.66
C LEU A 53 -0.16 6.12 -7.78
N THR A 54 0.48 4.96 -7.59
CA THR A 54 -0.24 3.71 -7.66
C THR A 54 -1.28 3.63 -6.53
N ASN A 55 -0.95 4.08 -5.31
CA ASN A 55 -1.84 3.96 -4.16
C ASN A 55 -3.11 4.79 -4.34
N GLY A 56 -2.96 6.04 -4.78
CA GLY A 56 -4.11 6.88 -5.15
C GLY A 56 -5.00 6.19 -6.19
N TYR A 57 -4.41 5.64 -7.26
CA TYR A 57 -5.17 4.99 -8.32
C TYR A 57 -5.97 3.76 -7.84
N TYR A 58 -5.36 2.84 -7.08
CA TYR A 58 -6.09 1.64 -6.61
C TYR A 58 -7.13 1.95 -5.54
N VAL A 59 -6.86 2.90 -4.65
CA VAL A 59 -7.84 3.31 -3.63
C VAL A 59 -9.06 3.94 -4.30
N SER A 60 -8.86 4.84 -5.27
CA SER A 60 -9.97 5.41 -6.04
C SER A 60 -10.75 4.33 -6.77
N LEU A 61 -10.09 3.39 -7.45
CA LEU A 61 -10.78 2.27 -8.10
C LEU A 61 -11.56 1.40 -7.09
N GLY A 62 -10.96 1.07 -5.95
CA GLY A 62 -11.57 0.24 -4.92
C GLY A 62 -12.80 0.89 -4.29
N MET A 63 -12.74 2.20 -4.01
CA MET A 63 -13.84 2.95 -3.42
C MET A 63 -14.97 3.24 -4.42
N THR A 64 -14.64 3.48 -5.69
CA THR A 64 -15.66 3.76 -6.71
C THR A 64 -16.35 2.48 -7.18
N TYR A 65 -15.61 1.40 -7.44
CA TYR A 65 -16.17 0.16 -8.00
C TYR A 65 -16.54 -0.87 -6.94
N GLY A 66 -15.95 -0.81 -5.74
CA GLY A 66 -16.21 -1.77 -4.67
C GLY A 66 -17.69 -1.83 -4.25
N PRO A 67 -18.34 -0.69 -3.96
CA PRO A 67 -19.76 -0.66 -3.59
C PRO A 67 -20.68 -1.21 -4.68
N SER A 68 -20.29 -1.09 -5.96
CA SER A 68 -21.07 -1.57 -7.10
C SER A 68 -21.17 -3.09 -7.18
N PHE A 69 -20.40 -3.84 -6.39
CA PHE A 69 -20.49 -5.30 -6.31
C PHE A 69 -21.42 -5.79 -5.18
N ALA A 70 -21.97 -4.87 -4.38
CA ALA A 70 -22.91 -5.22 -3.33
C ALA A 70 -24.33 -5.46 -3.88
N SER A 71 -25.17 -6.11 -3.09
CA SER A 71 -26.57 -6.32 -3.43
C SER A 71 -27.30 -4.99 -3.58
N PRO A 72 -28.29 -4.87 -4.49
CA PRO A 72 -29.08 -3.66 -4.65
C PRO A 72 -29.66 -3.18 -3.31
N GLY A 73 -29.44 -1.92 -2.96
CA GLY A 73 -29.86 -1.32 -1.69
C GLY A 73 -28.84 -1.40 -0.55
N SER A 74 -27.74 -2.14 -0.70
CA SER A 74 -26.66 -2.24 0.31
C SER A 74 -25.36 -1.53 -0.09
N ASN A 75 -25.36 -0.83 -1.22
CA ASN A 75 -24.17 -0.16 -1.77
C ASN A 75 -23.57 0.86 -0.79
N GLU A 76 -24.41 1.61 -0.09
CA GLU A 76 -23.95 2.61 0.88
C GLU A 76 -23.24 1.96 2.08
N GLY A 77 -23.80 0.87 2.62
CA GLY A 77 -23.17 0.08 3.67
C GLY A 77 -21.86 -0.57 3.21
N ALA A 78 -21.77 -1.03 1.95
CA ALA A 78 -20.54 -1.55 1.38
C ALA A 78 -19.47 -0.46 1.24
N GLY A 79 -19.83 0.75 0.84
CA GLY A 79 -18.91 1.90 0.80
C GLY A 79 -18.40 2.30 2.19
N ALA A 80 -19.27 2.29 3.20
CA ALA A 80 -18.89 2.51 4.59
C ALA A 80 -17.91 1.43 5.08
N ALA A 81 -18.20 0.14 4.82
CA ALA A 81 -17.33 -0.97 5.17
C ALA A 81 -15.94 -0.86 4.49
N LEU A 82 -15.88 -0.53 3.21
CA LEU A 82 -14.63 -0.30 2.49
C LEU A 82 -13.79 0.81 3.14
N SER A 83 -14.43 1.90 3.58
CA SER A 83 -13.77 3.02 4.27
C SER A 83 -13.19 2.61 5.62
N ILE A 84 -13.88 1.74 6.36
CA ILE A 84 -13.39 1.14 7.60
C ILE A 84 -12.17 0.26 7.31
N TYR A 85 -12.24 -0.63 6.31
CA TYR A 85 -11.11 -1.48 5.94
C TYR A 85 -9.88 -0.69 5.50
N MET A 86 -10.06 0.41 4.78
CA MET A 86 -8.95 1.29 4.43
C MET A 86 -8.32 1.93 5.65
N SER A 87 -9.13 2.46 6.57
CA SER A 87 -8.63 3.03 7.82
C SER A 87 -7.87 2.01 8.65
N LEU A 88 -8.40 0.78 8.78
CA LEU A 88 -7.74 -0.33 9.46
C LEU A 88 -6.39 -0.68 8.81
N GLY A 89 -6.34 -0.75 7.47
CA GLY A 89 -5.11 -1.01 6.73
C GLY A 89 -4.05 0.07 6.97
N LEU A 90 -4.45 1.35 7.01
CA LEU A 90 -3.57 2.47 7.33
C LEU A 90 -3.05 2.38 8.77
N SER A 91 -3.92 2.13 9.74
CA SER A 91 -3.53 1.97 11.15
C SER A 91 -2.56 0.81 11.35
N LEU A 92 -2.83 -0.35 10.73
CA LEU A 92 -1.94 -1.50 10.77
C LEU A 92 -0.59 -1.19 10.11
N GLY A 93 -0.61 -0.48 8.98
CA GLY A 93 0.61 -0.04 8.29
C GLY A 93 1.49 0.85 9.17
N VAL A 94 0.89 1.78 9.92
CA VAL A 94 1.62 2.62 10.89
C VAL A 94 2.22 1.77 12.01
N ALA A 95 1.44 0.86 12.60
CA ALA A 95 1.92 -0.02 13.67
C ALA A 95 3.10 -0.91 13.22
N VAL A 96 3.00 -1.52 12.03
CA VAL A 96 4.06 -2.34 11.44
C VAL A 96 5.29 -1.51 11.11
N SER A 97 5.12 -0.32 10.54
CA SER A 97 6.21 0.61 10.22
C SER A 97 6.98 1.02 11.48
N ALA A 98 6.27 1.37 12.56
CA ALA A 98 6.88 1.70 13.84
C ALA A 98 7.64 0.51 14.43
N GLY A 99 7.05 -0.70 14.39
CA GLY A 99 7.73 -1.92 14.83
C GLY A 99 9.01 -2.21 14.05
N LEU A 100 8.98 -2.04 12.73
CA LEU A 100 10.15 -2.17 11.86
C LEU A 100 11.23 -1.13 12.19
N ALA A 101 10.85 0.14 12.35
CA ALA A 101 11.78 1.20 12.72
C ALA A 101 12.47 0.97 14.07
N LEU A 102 11.85 0.23 14.99
CA LEU A 102 12.47 -0.16 16.27
C LEU A 102 13.48 -1.31 16.14
N VAL A 103 13.34 -2.16 15.12
CA VAL A 103 14.18 -3.35 14.89
C VAL A 103 15.40 -3.04 14.01
N LEU A 104 15.28 -2.06 13.11
CA LEU A 104 16.35 -1.57 12.21
C LEU A 104 17.44 -0.79 12.96
#